data_AF-A0AAW3JS82-F1
#
_entry.id   AF-A0AAW3JS82-F1
#
_cell.length_a   1.000
_cell.length_b   1.000
_cell.length_c   1.000
_cell.angle_alpha   90.00
_cell.angle_beta   90.00
_cell.angle_gamma   90.00
#
_symmetry.space_group_name_H-M   'P 1'
#
loop_
_entity.id
_entity.type
_entity.pdbx_description
1 polymer ?
#
loop_
_entity_poly.entity_id
_entity_poly.type
_entity_poly.pdbx_seq_one_letter_code
_entity_poly.pdbx_strand_id
1 'polypeptide(L)'
;MKKKIIIPLSIIVIVFLVANIVTYAYSNENLFEFFFADNNAVQKKITNNLLTRENQKIEIDNYIINLKESLCEKKTQLGYLVISVSDKNGNKVDADIDKKNNTIKSFGEDNRFTFEYEATGTFTKYAEYKGNKLYIYVSFEINNEIWQDTDLNKCIKITDTAKRINKKYKQYNFDLKFAENCKKFKSKDGVLYLSPLGLRFLTDTTMDELVIAIKDENDKTINSFSNSDNMLSESGKRYKDITKVQYAAEFDELLDIKKINNIYINENKLEEVK
;
A
#
# COMPACT_ATOMS: atom_id res chain seq x y z
N MET A 1 31.60 18.86 50.61
CA MET A 1 30.66 17.71 50.55
C MET A 1 29.88 17.78 49.25
N LYS A 2 30.02 16.80 48.33
CA LYS A 2 29.34 16.81 47.02
C LYS A 2 27.87 16.39 47.21
N LYS A 3 26.92 17.25 46.84
CA LYS A 3 25.48 16.92 46.84
C LYS A 3 25.21 15.88 45.75
N LYS A 4 24.79 14.67 46.12
CA LYS A 4 24.31 13.66 45.18
C LYS A 4 22.90 14.04 44.76
N ILE A 5 22.72 14.36 43.48
CA ILE A 5 21.40 14.55 42.88
C ILE A 5 20.84 13.14 42.62
N ILE A 6 19.84 12.74 43.41
CA ILE A 6 19.08 11.50 43.19
C ILE A 6 17.88 11.90 42.33
N ILE A 7 17.97 11.67 41.02
CA ILE A 7 16.81 11.81 40.13
C ILE A 7 15.93 10.59 40.38
N PRO A 8 14.66 10.75 40.81
CA PRO A 8 13.78 9.63 41.05
C PRO A 8 13.48 8.93 39.71
N LEU A 9 13.66 7.61 39.69
CA LEU A 9 13.52 6.73 38.53
C LEU A 9 12.16 6.89 37.82
N SER A 10 11.13 7.32 38.55
CA SER A 10 9.79 7.60 38.03
C SER A 10 9.75 8.73 36.99
N ILE A 11 10.63 9.73 37.07
CA ILE A 11 10.71 10.82 36.07
C ILE A 11 11.28 10.31 34.74
N ILE A 12 12.24 9.37 34.78
CA ILE A 12 12.84 8.79 33.56
C ILE A 12 11.80 7.94 32.81
N VAL A 13 11.00 7.14 33.53
CA VAL A 13 9.96 6.29 32.91
C VAL A 13 8.86 7.11 32.25
N ILE A 14 8.46 8.25 32.85
CA ILE A 14 7.46 9.15 32.26
C ILE A 14 8.01 9.84 31.00
N VAL A 15 9.29 10.25 30.99
CA VAL A 15 9.92 10.84 29.80
C VAL A 15 10.01 9.83 28.65
N PHE A 16 10.26 8.54 28.90
CA PHE A 16 10.26 7.51 27.86
C PHE A 16 8.86 7.17 27.34
N LEU A 17 7.85 7.14 28.19
CA LEU A 17 6.45 6.92 27.77
C LEU A 17 5.92 8.10 26.96
N VAL A 18 6.21 9.34 27.39
CA VAL A 18 5.84 10.54 26.63
C VAL A 18 6.65 10.63 25.35
N ALA A 19 7.95 10.28 25.33
CA ALA A 19 8.74 10.25 24.11
C ALA A 19 8.21 9.22 23.11
N ASN A 20 7.83 8.01 23.52
CA ASN A 20 7.26 7.02 22.60
C ASN A 20 5.89 7.44 22.06
N ILE A 21 5.02 8.03 22.90
CA ILE A 21 3.72 8.57 22.44
C ILE A 21 3.93 9.79 21.53
N VAL A 22 4.89 10.66 21.84
CA VAL A 22 5.22 11.84 21.02
C VAL A 22 5.89 11.44 19.71
N THR A 23 6.74 10.40 19.68
CA THR A 23 7.36 9.91 18.43
C THR A 23 6.30 9.28 17.52
N TYR A 24 5.34 8.52 18.09
CA TYR A 24 4.19 8.00 17.34
C TYR A 24 3.25 9.10 16.85
N ALA A 25 3.14 10.21 17.61
CA ALA A 25 2.33 11.37 17.23
C ALA A 25 3.00 12.30 16.20
N TYR A 26 4.34 12.32 16.07
CA TYR A 26 5.06 13.36 15.30
C TYR A 26 5.69 12.94 13.96
N SER A 27 5.66 11.69 13.53
CA SER A 27 6.37 11.33 12.29
C SER A 27 5.67 10.27 11.46
N ASN A 28 4.52 10.55 10.86
CA ASN A 28 3.95 9.69 9.82
C ASN A 28 3.45 10.52 8.63
N GLU A 29 4.11 11.63 8.26
CA GLU A 29 3.60 12.45 7.13
C GLU A 29 3.90 11.85 5.75
N ASN A 30 4.67 10.77 5.72
CA ASN A 30 5.13 10.12 4.50
C ASN A 30 4.91 8.60 4.56
N LEU A 31 4.97 8.00 3.37
CA LEU A 31 4.69 6.60 3.10
C LEU A 31 5.64 5.69 3.87
N PHE A 32 6.93 6.05 3.92
CA PHE A 32 7.96 5.28 4.61
C PHE A 32 7.65 5.14 6.10
N GLU A 33 7.36 6.25 6.76
CA GLU A 33 7.07 6.27 8.18
C GLU A 33 5.80 5.48 8.52
N PHE A 34 4.75 5.57 7.69
CA PHE A 34 3.51 4.87 7.98
C PHE A 34 3.57 3.36 7.71
N PHE A 35 4.12 2.95 6.56
CA PHE A 35 4.07 1.55 6.12
C PHE A 35 5.35 0.75 6.43
N PHE A 36 6.50 1.40 6.62
CA PHE A 36 7.81 0.74 6.66
C PHE A 36 8.71 1.23 7.81
N ALA A 37 8.14 1.82 8.88
CA ALA A 37 8.87 2.46 9.97
C ALA A 37 9.75 1.54 10.83
N ASP A 38 9.63 0.22 10.70
CA ASP A 38 10.50 -0.74 11.40
C ASP A 38 11.91 -0.82 10.75
N ASN A 39 12.62 0.31 10.87
CA ASN A 39 14.07 0.50 10.98
C ASN A 39 15.04 -0.31 10.10
N ASN A 40 15.38 0.24 8.93
CA ASN A 40 16.78 0.28 8.46
C ASN A 40 16.99 1.44 7.46
N ALA A 41 18.16 2.08 7.47
CA ALA A 41 18.59 3.02 6.43
C ALA A 41 18.45 2.43 5.01
N VAL A 42 18.53 1.10 4.90
CA VAL A 42 18.27 0.33 3.68
C VAL A 42 16.82 0.49 3.21
N GLN A 43 15.81 0.26 4.06
CA GLN A 43 14.38 0.40 3.72
C GLN A 43 14.05 1.84 3.31
N LYS A 44 14.59 2.82 4.03
CA LYS A 44 14.44 4.24 3.68
C LYS A 44 15.03 4.57 2.31
N LYS A 45 16.19 3.98 1.99
CA LYS A 45 16.83 4.15 0.67
C LYS A 45 16.02 3.49 -0.44
N ILE A 46 15.53 2.26 -0.23
CA ILE A 46 14.67 1.57 -1.21
C ILE A 46 13.41 2.38 -1.46
N THR A 47 12.71 2.77 -0.39
CA THR A 47 11.48 3.58 -0.50
C THR A 47 11.73 4.87 -1.26
N ASN A 48 12.75 5.67 -0.88
CA ASN A 48 13.06 6.93 -1.56
C ASN A 48 13.42 6.78 -3.05
N ASN A 49 13.98 5.64 -3.46
CA ASN A 49 14.31 5.38 -4.86
C ASN A 49 13.07 5.05 -5.69
N LEU A 50 12.00 4.55 -5.07
CA LEU A 50 10.78 4.12 -5.74
C LEU A 50 9.65 5.14 -5.62
N LEU A 51 9.69 5.94 -4.56
CA LEU A 51 8.68 6.92 -4.21
C LEU A 51 8.54 7.98 -5.30
N THR A 52 7.32 8.20 -5.75
CA THR A 52 6.99 9.39 -6.53
C THR A 52 6.40 10.43 -5.58
N ARG A 53 7.08 11.58 -5.49
CA ARG A 53 6.51 12.77 -4.83
C ARG A 53 5.52 13.41 -5.78
N GLU A 54 4.30 13.58 -5.32
CA GLU A 54 3.18 14.02 -6.11
C GLU A 54 2.82 15.46 -5.79
N ASN A 55 2.48 16.23 -6.82
CA ASN A 55 2.03 17.62 -6.71
C ASN A 55 0.57 17.75 -7.17
N GLN A 56 -0.16 16.64 -7.20
CA GLN A 56 -1.53 16.62 -7.67
C GLN A 56 -2.47 17.13 -6.58
N LYS A 57 -3.39 18.00 -6.99
CA LYS A 57 -4.32 18.71 -6.10
C LYS A 57 -5.71 18.68 -6.71
N ILE A 58 -6.70 18.32 -5.89
CA ILE A 58 -8.11 18.43 -6.20
C ILE A 58 -8.70 19.45 -5.23
N GLU A 59 -9.35 20.49 -5.78
CA GLU A 59 -10.08 21.47 -5.00
C GLU A 59 -11.58 21.30 -5.20
N ILE A 60 -12.31 21.16 -4.09
CA ILE A 60 -13.76 21.03 -4.09
C ILE A 60 -14.31 21.94 -3.00
N ASP A 61 -14.92 23.06 -3.40
CA ASP A 61 -15.44 24.07 -2.49
C ASP A 61 -14.33 24.53 -1.49
N ASN A 62 -14.52 24.31 -0.18
CA ASN A 62 -13.54 24.60 0.88
C ASN A 62 -12.49 23.51 1.10
N TYR A 63 -12.58 22.35 0.43
CA TYR A 63 -11.63 21.25 0.61
C TYR A 63 -10.48 21.31 -0.40
N ILE A 64 -9.27 21.08 0.10
CA ILE A 64 -8.07 20.82 -0.69
C ILE A 64 -7.63 19.39 -0.38
N ILE A 65 -7.61 18.54 -1.41
CA ILE A 65 -7.17 17.15 -1.34
C ILE A 65 -5.90 17.03 -2.18
N ASN A 66 -4.77 16.67 -1.54
CA ASN A 66 -3.50 16.50 -2.23
C ASN A 66 -3.08 15.03 -2.20
N LEU A 67 -2.65 14.49 -3.33
CA LEU A 67 -1.83 13.30 -3.36
C LEU A 67 -0.39 13.76 -3.06
N LYS A 68 0.13 13.34 -1.91
CA LYS A 68 1.47 13.72 -1.44
C LYS A 68 2.53 12.81 -2.01
N GLU A 69 2.26 11.52 -1.91
CA GLU A 69 3.20 10.47 -2.28
C GLU A 69 2.44 9.28 -2.86
N SER A 70 3.04 8.64 -3.85
CA SER A 70 2.54 7.39 -4.40
C SER A 70 3.69 6.45 -4.73
N LEU A 71 3.44 5.17 -4.52
CA LEU A 71 4.31 4.08 -4.89
C LEU A 71 3.45 2.98 -5.50
N CYS A 72 3.49 2.83 -6.82
CA CYS A 72 2.61 1.91 -7.55
C CYS A 72 3.43 1.09 -8.54
N GLU A 73 3.27 -0.24 -8.55
CA GLU A 73 3.94 -1.12 -9.51
C GLU A 73 2.95 -1.77 -10.46
N LYS A 74 3.23 -1.68 -11.76
CA LYS A 74 2.28 -2.02 -12.81
C LYS A 74 2.02 -3.53 -12.94
N LYS A 75 3.04 -4.37 -12.77
CA LYS A 75 2.93 -5.81 -13.06
C LYS A 75 2.40 -6.60 -11.87
N THR A 76 2.92 -6.34 -10.67
CA THR A 76 2.41 -6.89 -9.41
C THR A 76 1.10 -6.24 -8.99
N GLN A 77 0.79 -5.05 -9.53
CA GLN A 77 -0.47 -4.34 -9.31
C GLN A 77 -0.70 -3.91 -7.86
N LEU A 78 0.40 -3.77 -7.11
CA LEU A 78 0.43 -3.30 -5.74
C LEU A 78 0.68 -1.80 -5.68
N GLY A 79 0.16 -1.14 -4.65
CA GLY A 79 0.53 0.25 -4.39
C GLY A 79 0.15 0.81 -3.04
N TYR A 80 0.82 1.92 -2.73
CA TYR A 80 0.69 2.70 -1.51
C TYR A 80 0.52 4.18 -1.85
N LEU A 81 -0.39 4.88 -1.17
CA LEU A 81 -0.62 6.31 -1.34
C LEU A 81 -0.62 7.04 0.01
N VAL A 82 -0.19 8.30 -0.02
CA VAL A 82 -0.42 9.27 1.06
C VAL A 82 -1.22 10.43 0.51
N ILE A 83 -2.40 10.64 1.08
CA ILE A 83 -3.32 11.73 0.72
C ILE A 83 -3.48 12.64 1.92
N SER A 84 -3.40 13.96 1.71
CA SER A 84 -3.71 14.94 2.75
C SER A 84 -4.97 15.72 2.37
N VAL A 85 -5.86 15.93 3.33
CA VAL A 85 -7.05 16.78 3.19
C VAL A 85 -6.98 17.95 4.16
N SER A 86 -7.28 19.14 3.67
CA SER A 86 -7.34 20.36 4.48
C SER A 86 -8.51 21.24 4.08
N ASP A 87 -9.09 21.94 5.05
CA ASP A 87 -10.04 23.03 4.82
C ASP A 87 -9.28 24.34 4.50
N LYS A 88 -9.71 25.08 3.47
CA LYS A 88 -9.13 26.36 3.03
C LYS A 88 -9.16 27.45 4.11
N ASN A 89 -10.12 27.39 5.02
CA ASN A 89 -10.26 28.29 6.16
C ASN A 89 -9.44 27.83 7.37
N GLY A 90 -8.74 26.69 7.28
CA GLY A 90 -7.90 26.16 8.36
C GLY A 90 -8.66 25.38 9.43
N ASN A 91 -9.95 25.11 9.23
CA ASN A 91 -10.75 24.27 10.13
C ASN A 91 -10.29 22.81 10.10
N LYS A 92 -10.58 22.08 11.19
CA LYS A 92 -10.39 20.64 11.21
C LYS A 92 -11.35 19.98 10.23
N VAL A 93 -10.83 19.11 9.36
CA VAL A 93 -11.64 18.32 8.42
C VAL A 93 -12.45 17.29 9.21
N ASP A 94 -13.74 17.15 8.93
CA ASP A 94 -14.56 16.08 9.50
C ASP A 94 -14.24 14.74 8.82
N ALA A 95 -14.21 13.64 9.59
CA ALA A 95 -14.01 12.30 9.05
C ALA A 95 -14.61 11.21 9.94
N ASP A 96 -15.14 10.17 9.29
CA ASP A 96 -15.58 8.94 9.93
C ASP A 96 -14.41 7.95 9.98
N ILE A 97 -13.70 7.97 11.11
CA ILE A 97 -12.56 7.10 11.39
C ILE A 97 -12.96 6.13 12.50
N ASP A 98 -12.84 4.84 12.24
CA ASP A 98 -12.95 3.80 13.26
C ASP A 98 -11.73 3.88 14.19
N LYS A 99 -11.98 4.21 15.45
CA LYS A 99 -10.94 4.41 16.47
C LYS A 99 -10.18 3.13 16.83
N LYS A 100 -10.69 1.94 16.51
CA LYS A 100 -10.05 0.67 16.88
C LYS A 100 -8.85 0.35 16.00
N ASN A 101 -8.93 0.66 14.71
CA ASN A 101 -7.95 0.29 13.70
C ASN A 101 -7.53 1.47 12.81
N ASN A 102 -7.97 2.69 13.15
CA ASN A 102 -7.75 3.92 12.41
C ASN A 102 -8.23 3.85 10.95
N THR A 103 -9.18 2.98 10.62
CA THR A 103 -9.69 2.90 9.25
C THR A 103 -10.69 4.00 8.96
N ILE A 104 -10.64 4.56 7.75
CA ILE A 104 -11.52 5.66 7.34
C ILE A 104 -12.58 5.18 6.35
N LYS A 105 -13.83 5.61 6.57
CA LYS A 105 -14.97 5.36 5.66
C LYS A 105 -15.24 6.55 4.74
N SER A 106 -15.24 7.75 5.32
CA SER A 106 -15.61 9.00 4.64
C SER A 106 -14.95 10.21 5.30
N PHE A 107 -14.92 11.33 4.58
CA PHE A 107 -14.50 12.63 5.10
C PHE A 107 -15.35 13.78 4.53
N GLY A 108 -15.21 14.95 5.14
CA GLY A 108 -16.03 16.13 4.88
C GLY A 108 -17.33 16.11 5.68
N GLU A 109 -17.93 17.29 5.78
CA GLU A 109 -19.25 17.53 6.37
C GLU A 109 -20.27 16.50 5.88
N ASP A 110 -21.07 15.95 6.80
CA ASP A 110 -22.07 14.92 6.54
C ASP A 110 -21.57 13.69 5.76
N ASN A 111 -20.29 13.31 5.93
CA ASN A 111 -19.67 12.17 5.23
C ASN A 111 -19.67 12.33 3.70
N ARG A 112 -19.58 13.57 3.23
CA ARG A 112 -19.74 13.93 1.81
C ARG A 112 -18.82 13.15 0.86
N PHE A 113 -17.57 12.92 1.23
CA PHE A 113 -16.58 12.29 0.35
C PHE A 113 -16.27 10.86 0.77
N THR A 114 -16.33 9.94 -0.18
CA THR A 114 -15.95 8.53 -0.02
C THR A 114 -14.90 8.13 -1.06
N PHE A 115 -14.07 7.15 -0.74
CA PHE A 115 -13.19 6.53 -1.72
C PHE A 115 -13.88 5.37 -2.41
N GLU A 116 -13.88 5.37 -3.73
CA GLU A 116 -14.29 4.24 -4.55
C GLU A 116 -13.07 3.63 -5.24
N TYR A 117 -13.08 2.31 -5.35
CA TYR A 117 -12.02 1.52 -5.94
C TYR A 117 -12.60 0.76 -7.13
N GLU A 118 -12.30 1.21 -8.34
CA GLU A 118 -12.76 0.57 -9.58
C GLU A 118 -11.84 -0.57 -10.01
N ALA A 119 -11.56 -1.45 -9.06
CA ALA A 119 -10.82 -2.67 -9.24
C ALA A 119 -11.33 -3.73 -8.25
N THR A 120 -10.94 -4.97 -8.47
CA THR A 120 -11.08 -6.04 -7.49
C THR A 120 -9.78 -6.22 -6.72
N GLY A 121 -9.83 -6.80 -5.52
CA GLY A 121 -8.66 -6.99 -4.65
C GLY A 121 -8.80 -6.20 -3.35
N THR A 122 -7.65 -5.91 -2.71
CA THR A 122 -7.60 -5.25 -1.41
C THR A 122 -7.53 -3.73 -1.59
N PHE A 123 -8.25 -2.98 -0.77
CA PHE A 123 -8.22 -1.52 -0.74
C PHE A 123 -8.39 -0.99 0.69
N THR A 124 -7.28 -0.98 1.42
CA THR A 124 -7.24 -0.62 2.83
C THR A 124 -6.89 0.84 2.98
N LYS A 125 -7.60 1.52 3.88
CA LYS A 125 -7.45 2.96 4.12
C LYS A 125 -7.35 3.21 5.61
N TYR A 126 -6.26 3.84 6.02
CA TYR A 126 -6.05 4.34 7.37
C TYR A 126 -6.07 5.85 7.35
N ALA A 127 -6.44 6.48 8.47
CA ALA A 127 -6.36 7.92 8.59
C ALA A 127 -5.98 8.37 9.99
N GLU A 128 -5.27 9.49 10.05
CA GLU A 128 -4.97 10.18 11.30
C GLU A 128 -5.03 11.70 11.10
N TYR A 129 -5.17 12.43 12.21
CA TYR A 129 -5.10 13.88 12.21
C TYR A 129 -3.70 14.36 12.60
N LYS A 130 -3.15 15.31 11.83
CA LYS A 130 -2.02 16.13 12.24
C LYS A 130 -2.48 17.59 12.31
N GLY A 131 -2.77 18.04 13.52
CA GLY A 131 -3.51 19.29 13.75
C GLY A 131 -4.89 19.23 13.10
N ASN A 132 -5.20 20.21 12.25
CA ASN A 132 -6.48 20.31 11.55
C ASN A 132 -6.51 19.57 10.20
N LYS A 133 -5.37 19.06 9.73
CA LYS A 133 -5.27 18.31 8.47
C LYS A 133 -5.51 16.82 8.74
N LEU A 134 -6.22 16.19 7.82
CA LEU A 134 -6.43 14.75 7.79
C LEU A 134 -5.42 14.13 6.83
N TYR A 135 -4.66 13.15 7.30
CA TYR A 135 -3.80 12.32 6.46
C TYR A 135 -4.45 10.95 6.29
N ILE A 136 -4.43 10.44 5.06
CA ILE A 136 -5.05 9.18 4.66
C ILE A 136 -3.99 8.35 3.95
N TYR A 137 -3.76 7.15 4.46
CA TYR A 137 -2.78 6.19 3.96
C TYR A 137 -3.54 5.05 3.32
N VAL A 138 -3.20 4.75 2.09
CA VAL A 138 -3.89 3.74 1.29
C VAL A 138 -2.90 2.66 0.94
N SER A 139 -3.24 1.39 1.18
CA SER A 139 -2.60 0.24 0.55
C SER A 139 -3.61 -0.47 -0.33
N PHE A 140 -3.17 -0.94 -1.48
CA PHE A 140 -4.06 -1.58 -2.44
C PHE A 140 -3.37 -2.65 -3.28
N GLU A 141 -4.16 -3.66 -3.62
CA GLU A 141 -3.86 -4.70 -4.60
C GLU A 141 -4.93 -4.65 -5.68
N ILE A 142 -4.51 -4.41 -6.93
CA ILE A 142 -5.40 -4.46 -8.08
C ILE A 142 -5.37 -5.88 -8.65
N ASN A 143 -6.56 -6.46 -8.83
CA ASN A 143 -6.76 -7.67 -9.59
C ASN A 143 -7.52 -7.37 -10.89
N ASN A 144 -6.81 -6.84 -11.89
CA ASN A 144 -7.46 -6.41 -13.14
C ASN A 144 -7.56 -7.49 -14.22
N GLU A 145 -7.08 -8.72 -14.01
CA GLU A 145 -7.34 -9.79 -14.99
C GLU A 145 -8.85 -10.08 -15.17
N ILE A 146 -9.69 -9.58 -14.25
CA ILE A 146 -11.14 -9.69 -14.30
C ILE A 146 -11.77 -8.66 -15.27
N TRP A 147 -11.14 -7.49 -15.48
CA TRP A 147 -11.65 -6.36 -16.28
C TRP A 147 -10.53 -5.68 -17.10
N GLN A 148 -10.45 -6.01 -18.40
CA GLN A 148 -9.34 -5.59 -19.29
C GLN A 148 -9.33 -4.08 -19.63
N ASP A 149 -10.41 -3.35 -19.37
CA ASP A 149 -10.58 -1.95 -19.80
C ASP A 149 -10.42 -0.92 -18.66
N THR A 150 -10.03 -1.34 -17.46
CA THR A 150 -9.84 -0.40 -16.34
C THR A 150 -8.57 0.43 -16.52
N ASP A 151 -8.73 1.76 -16.59
CA ASP A 151 -7.62 2.72 -16.54
C ASP A 151 -7.00 2.70 -15.14
N LEU A 152 -5.90 1.95 -14.98
CA LEU A 152 -5.15 1.81 -13.73
C LEU A 152 -4.81 3.17 -13.12
N ASN A 153 -4.48 4.16 -13.94
CA ASN A 153 -4.08 5.47 -13.44
C ASN A 153 -5.23 6.19 -12.71
N LYS A 154 -6.48 5.79 -12.94
CA LYS A 154 -7.69 6.40 -12.37
C LYS A 154 -8.53 5.41 -11.56
N CYS A 155 -7.94 4.31 -11.11
CA CYS A 155 -8.67 3.23 -10.41
C CYS A 155 -9.16 3.65 -9.02
N ILE A 156 -8.56 4.67 -8.40
CA ILE A 156 -8.95 5.20 -7.10
C ILE A 156 -9.66 6.54 -7.31
N LYS A 157 -10.92 6.58 -6.88
CA LYS A 157 -11.82 7.72 -7.06
C LYS A 157 -12.25 8.29 -5.71
N ILE A 158 -12.51 9.58 -5.72
CA ILE A 158 -13.16 10.30 -4.62
C ILE A 158 -14.55 10.70 -5.11
N THR A 159 -15.57 10.11 -4.50
CA THR A 159 -16.97 10.37 -4.82
C THR A 159 -17.50 11.49 -3.95
N ASP A 160 -18.07 12.51 -4.56
CA ASP A 160 -18.80 13.59 -3.91
C ASP A 160 -20.28 13.26 -3.86
N THR A 161 -20.76 12.81 -2.70
CA THR A 161 -22.14 12.39 -2.51
C THR A 161 -23.14 13.57 -2.48
N ALA A 162 -22.66 14.80 -2.33
CA ALA A 162 -23.50 16.00 -2.36
C ALA A 162 -23.78 16.50 -3.79
N LYS A 163 -22.99 16.11 -4.79
CA LYS A 163 -23.13 16.57 -6.18
C LYS A 163 -23.46 15.42 -7.12
N ARG A 164 -24.62 15.49 -7.79
CA ARG A 164 -25.03 14.54 -8.84
C ARG A 164 -25.06 15.19 -10.22
N ILE A 165 -24.55 14.49 -11.23
CA ILE A 165 -24.63 14.84 -12.65
C ILE A 165 -25.21 13.62 -13.37
N ASN A 166 -26.29 13.79 -14.13
CA ASN A 166 -26.96 12.71 -14.87
C ASN A 166 -27.26 11.46 -14.01
N LYS A 167 -27.78 11.67 -12.79
CA LYS A 167 -28.10 10.62 -11.80
C LYS A 167 -26.89 9.85 -11.24
N LYS A 168 -25.67 10.23 -11.58
CA LYS A 168 -24.43 9.67 -10.99
C LYS A 168 -23.80 10.71 -10.06
N TYR A 169 -23.15 10.25 -8.99
CA TYR A 169 -22.35 11.14 -8.16
C TYR A 169 -21.14 11.66 -8.94
N LYS A 170 -20.71 12.87 -8.63
CA LYS A 170 -19.51 13.43 -9.22
C LYS A 170 -18.29 12.74 -8.62
N GLN A 171 -17.38 12.28 -9.47
CA GLN A 171 -16.15 11.60 -9.08
C GLN A 171 -14.93 12.43 -9.48
N TYR A 172 -13.87 12.31 -8.69
CA TYR A 172 -12.60 12.97 -8.88
C TYR A 172 -11.47 11.95 -8.70
N ASN A 173 -10.44 12.01 -9.54
CA ASN A 173 -9.35 11.03 -9.51
C ASN A 173 -8.01 11.78 -9.53
N PHE A 174 -7.01 11.17 -8.91
CA PHE A 174 -5.62 11.45 -9.23
C PHE A 174 -5.21 10.65 -10.48
N ASP A 175 -4.20 11.11 -11.19
CA ASP A 175 -3.54 10.36 -12.26
C ASP A 175 -2.34 9.63 -11.66
N LEU A 176 -2.59 8.40 -11.18
CA LEU A 176 -1.58 7.58 -10.52
C LEU A 176 -0.54 7.09 -11.52
N LYS A 177 0.74 7.18 -11.15
CA LYS A 177 1.85 6.72 -11.97
C LYS A 177 2.29 5.33 -11.53
N PHE A 178 2.08 4.35 -12.41
CA PHE A 178 2.56 2.99 -12.22
C PHE A 178 3.95 2.81 -12.83
N ALA A 179 4.94 2.53 -11.99
CA ALA A 179 6.28 2.19 -12.44
C ALA A 179 6.33 0.73 -12.92
N GLU A 180 7.17 0.43 -13.90
CA GLU A 180 7.51 -0.95 -14.29
C GLU A 180 8.86 -1.33 -13.68
N ASN A 181 8.89 -1.48 -12.36
CA ASN A 181 10.09 -1.94 -11.62
C ASN A 181 9.85 -3.34 -11.05
N CYS A 182 9.92 -4.33 -11.92
CA CYS A 182 9.74 -5.72 -11.56
C CYS A 182 10.71 -6.63 -12.31
N LYS A 183 10.98 -7.79 -11.74
CA LYS A 183 11.53 -8.95 -12.44
C LYS A 183 10.41 -9.88 -12.88
N LYS A 184 10.59 -10.54 -14.02
CA LYS A 184 9.64 -11.52 -14.57
C LYS A 184 10.31 -12.89 -14.59
N PHE A 185 9.59 -13.91 -14.15
CA PHE A 185 10.04 -15.30 -14.16
C PHE A 185 8.99 -16.16 -14.85
N LYS A 186 9.46 -17.11 -15.67
CA LYS A 186 8.58 -18.12 -16.29
C LYS A 186 8.62 -19.40 -15.48
N SER A 187 7.46 -19.98 -15.24
CA SER A 187 7.31 -21.36 -14.83
C SER A 187 6.54 -22.14 -15.91
N LYS A 188 6.47 -23.46 -15.77
CA LYS A 188 5.61 -24.31 -16.61
C LYS A 188 4.13 -23.98 -16.41
N ASP A 189 3.76 -23.54 -15.20
CA ASP A 189 2.38 -23.33 -14.78
C ASP A 189 1.93 -21.87 -14.98
N GLY A 190 2.84 -20.95 -15.28
CA GLY A 190 2.49 -19.53 -15.36
C GLY A 190 3.67 -18.55 -15.41
N VAL A 191 3.37 -17.32 -15.01
CA VAL A 191 4.32 -16.20 -14.99
C VAL A 191 4.30 -15.54 -13.62
N LEU A 192 5.48 -15.43 -13.01
CA LEU A 192 5.67 -14.73 -11.74
C LEU A 192 6.30 -13.36 -11.99
N TYR A 193 5.70 -12.32 -11.42
CA TYR A 193 6.23 -10.97 -11.33
C TYR A 193 6.68 -10.70 -9.90
N LEU A 194 7.87 -10.14 -9.76
CA LEU A 194 8.46 -9.76 -8.48
C LEU A 194 8.83 -8.29 -8.51
N SER A 195 8.23 -7.51 -7.62
CA SER A 195 8.53 -6.08 -7.41
C SER A 195 9.12 -5.86 -6.02
N PRO A 196 9.66 -4.67 -5.72
CA PRO A 196 10.01 -4.33 -4.35
C PRO A 196 8.83 -4.39 -3.38
N LEU A 197 7.59 -4.22 -3.86
CA LEU A 197 6.38 -4.18 -3.04
C LEU A 197 5.83 -5.57 -2.68
N GLY A 198 6.22 -6.60 -3.43
CA GLY A 198 5.53 -7.88 -3.38
C GLY A 198 5.65 -8.66 -4.67
N LEU A 199 4.83 -9.70 -4.79
CA LEU A 199 4.82 -10.61 -5.93
C LEU A 199 3.41 -10.84 -6.47
N ARG A 200 3.35 -11.30 -7.72
CA ARG A 200 2.13 -11.76 -8.37
C ARG A 200 2.42 -12.90 -9.32
N PHE A 201 1.80 -14.04 -9.10
CA PHE A 201 1.85 -15.21 -9.96
C PHE A 201 0.55 -15.36 -10.75
N LEU A 202 0.64 -15.44 -12.07
CA LEU A 202 -0.48 -15.63 -12.99
C LEU A 202 -0.41 -17.02 -13.61
N THR A 203 -1.51 -17.77 -13.54
CA THR A 203 -1.62 -19.14 -14.05
C THR A 203 -3.00 -19.38 -14.66
N ASP A 204 -3.11 -20.40 -15.51
CA ASP A 204 -4.36 -20.83 -16.14
C ASP A 204 -5.11 -21.93 -15.35
N THR A 205 -4.60 -22.29 -14.16
CA THR A 205 -5.18 -23.33 -13.30
C THR A 205 -5.04 -22.97 -11.82
N THR A 206 -6.04 -23.31 -11.00
CA THR A 206 -5.89 -23.25 -9.54
C THR A 206 -4.80 -24.22 -9.10
N MET A 207 -3.95 -23.78 -8.18
CA MET A 207 -2.87 -24.56 -7.61
C MET A 207 -3.31 -25.09 -6.25
N ASP A 208 -3.29 -26.41 -6.06
CA ASP A 208 -3.58 -27.00 -4.74
C ASP A 208 -2.48 -26.67 -3.73
N GLU A 209 -1.22 -26.88 -4.12
CA GLU A 209 -0.03 -26.51 -3.35
C GLU A 209 0.82 -25.51 -4.15
N LEU A 210 1.01 -24.32 -3.59
CA LEU A 210 1.85 -23.27 -4.15
C LEU A 210 2.72 -22.67 -3.05
N VAL A 211 4.02 -22.95 -3.14
CA VAL A 211 5.06 -22.32 -2.33
C VAL A 211 5.98 -21.51 -3.24
N ILE A 212 6.04 -20.21 -3.02
CA ILE A 212 6.96 -19.30 -3.71
C ILE A 212 8.07 -18.91 -2.73
N ALA A 213 9.30 -19.35 -2.99
CA ALA A 213 10.46 -19.04 -2.17
C ALA A 213 11.39 -18.05 -2.87
N ILE A 214 11.74 -16.99 -2.16
CA ILE A 214 12.72 -15.98 -2.55
C ILE A 214 13.99 -16.23 -1.76
N LYS A 215 15.09 -16.46 -2.46
CA LYS A 215 16.38 -16.76 -1.83
C LYS A 215 17.46 -15.76 -2.25
N ASP A 216 18.45 -15.59 -1.37
CA ASP A 216 19.64 -14.81 -1.66
C ASP A 216 20.62 -15.58 -2.57
N GLU A 217 21.78 -14.97 -2.86
CA GLU A 217 22.84 -15.57 -3.68
C GLU A 217 23.46 -16.84 -3.07
N ASN A 218 23.34 -17.03 -1.76
CA ASN A 218 23.82 -18.20 -1.00
C ASN A 218 22.72 -19.26 -0.80
N ASP A 219 21.59 -19.12 -1.50
CA ASP A 219 20.41 -19.98 -1.40
C ASP A 219 19.75 -19.98 -0.01
N LYS A 220 19.96 -18.93 0.79
CA LYS A 220 19.23 -18.71 2.04
C LYS A 220 17.88 -18.07 1.74
N THR A 221 16.81 -18.61 2.30
CA THR A 221 15.47 -18.05 2.20
C THR A 221 15.40 -16.66 2.83
N ILE A 222 15.04 -15.67 2.01
CA ILE A 222 14.71 -14.30 2.40
C ILE A 222 13.23 -14.22 2.74
N ASN A 223 12.39 -14.78 1.87
CA ASN A 223 10.94 -14.80 2.07
C ASN A 223 10.32 -16.05 1.44
N SER A 224 9.19 -16.50 1.97
CA SER A 224 8.47 -17.67 1.48
C SER A 224 6.97 -17.48 1.68
N PHE A 225 6.19 -17.78 0.64
CA PHE A 225 4.75 -17.61 0.63
C PHE A 225 4.08 -18.91 0.26
N SER A 226 3.12 -19.34 1.07
CA SER A 226 2.30 -20.52 0.79
C SER A 226 0.82 -20.17 0.67
N ASN A 227 0.14 -20.74 -0.32
CA ASN A 227 -1.32 -20.67 -0.41
C ASN A 227 -1.99 -21.48 0.72
N SER A 228 -1.37 -22.58 1.18
CA SER A 228 -1.88 -23.40 2.30
C SER A 228 -1.97 -22.62 3.61
N ASP A 229 -1.06 -21.64 3.78
CA ASP A 229 -0.93 -20.82 4.97
C ASP A 229 -1.71 -19.50 4.85
N ASN A 230 -2.51 -19.34 3.78
CA ASN A 230 -3.23 -18.12 3.44
C ASN A 230 -2.33 -16.87 3.32
N MET A 231 -1.07 -17.05 2.92
CA MET A 231 -0.12 -15.95 2.71
C MET A 231 -0.23 -15.33 1.32
N LEU A 232 -1.02 -15.94 0.42
CA LEU A 232 -1.26 -15.47 -0.93
C LEU A 232 -2.74 -15.13 -1.08
N SER A 233 -3.04 -13.92 -1.56
CA SER A 233 -4.38 -13.60 -2.03
C SER A 233 -4.65 -14.37 -3.32
N GLU A 234 -5.59 -15.31 -3.26
CA GLU A 234 -6.06 -16.04 -4.45
C GLU A 234 -7.26 -15.31 -5.04
N SER A 235 -7.25 -15.16 -6.35
CA SER A 235 -8.43 -14.71 -7.06
C SER A 235 -8.41 -15.17 -8.51
N GLY A 236 -9.58 -15.43 -9.06
CA GLY A 236 -9.66 -15.98 -10.41
C GLY A 236 -10.97 -15.71 -11.10
N LYS A 237 -10.95 -15.88 -12.42
CA LYS A 237 -12.11 -15.81 -13.29
C LYS A 237 -12.17 -17.07 -14.11
N ARG A 238 -13.32 -17.74 -14.06
CA ARG A 238 -13.65 -18.80 -15.00
C ARG A 238 -14.43 -18.19 -16.16
N TYR A 239 -13.88 -18.24 -17.36
CA TYR A 239 -14.60 -17.87 -18.58
C TYR A 239 -14.58 -19.05 -19.54
N LYS A 240 -15.74 -19.69 -19.69
CA LYS A 240 -15.88 -20.96 -20.43
C LYS A 240 -14.92 -22.01 -19.83
N ASP A 241 -13.98 -22.49 -20.63
CA ASP A 241 -13.00 -23.53 -20.28
C ASP A 241 -11.64 -22.96 -19.83
N ILE A 242 -11.47 -21.63 -19.85
CA ILE A 242 -10.26 -20.97 -19.38
C ILE A 242 -10.48 -20.50 -17.95
N THR A 243 -9.72 -21.06 -17.02
CA THR A 243 -9.56 -20.51 -15.68
C THR A 243 -8.36 -19.59 -15.73
N LYS A 244 -8.48 -18.35 -15.27
CA LYS A 244 -7.31 -17.52 -14.97
C LYS A 244 -7.28 -17.31 -13.48
N VAL A 245 -6.15 -17.63 -12.86
CA VAL A 245 -5.94 -17.49 -11.42
C VAL A 245 -4.71 -16.63 -11.19
N GLN A 246 -4.83 -15.73 -10.22
CA GLN A 246 -3.72 -15.00 -9.69
C GLN A 246 -3.51 -15.32 -8.21
N TYR A 247 -2.24 -15.34 -7.82
CA TYR A 247 -1.78 -15.40 -6.44
C TYR A 247 -0.89 -14.18 -6.19
N ALA A 248 -1.21 -13.34 -5.21
CA ALA A 248 -0.40 -12.16 -4.90
C ALA A 248 -0.07 -12.09 -3.42
N ALA A 249 1.03 -11.40 -3.10
CA ALA A 249 1.39 -11.05 -1.73
C ALA A 249 2.10 -9.71 -1.71
N GLU A 250 1.72 -8.87 -0.76
CA GLU A 250 2.48 -7.69 -0.34
C GLU A 250 3.62 -8.14 0.59
N PHE A 251 4.76 -7.45 0.54
CA PHE A 251 5.83 -7.66 1.50
C PHE A 251 5.67 -6.75 2.71
N ASP A 252 5.91 -7.29 3.90
CA ASP A 252 6.02 -6.49 5.13
C ASP A 252 7.17 -5.46 5.02
N GLU A 253 8.23 -5.82 4.29
CA GLU A 253 9.40 -5.00 4.04
C GLU A 253 9.72 -4.92 2.54
N LEU A 254 10.09 -3.73 2.04
CA LEU A 254 10.45 -3.58 0.63
C LEU A 254 11.73 -4.35 0.31
N LEU A 255 11.74 -5.03 -0.83
CA LEU A 255 12.90 -5.79 -1.29
C LEU A 255 13.71 -5.03 -2.36
N ASP A 256 15.03 -5.02 -2.22
CA ASP A 256 15.94 -4.66 -3.33
C ASP A 256 16.05 -5.84 -4.30
N ILE A 257 15.12 -5.88 -5.26
CA ILE A 257 15.00 -6.98 -6.22
C ILE A 257 16.21 -7.10 -7.16
N LYS A 258 17.12 -6.12 -7.23
CA LYS A 258 18.31 -6.20 -8.10
C LYS A 258 19.24 -7.33 -7.70
N LYS A 259 19.26 -7.69 -6.41
CA LYS A 259 20.11 -8.75 -5.86
C LYS A 259 19.44 -10.12 -5.86
N ILE A 260 18.17 -10.19 -6.25
CA ILE A 260 17.38 -11.41 -6.18
C ILE A 260 17.44 -12.14 -7.52
N ASN A 261 18.14 -13.28 -7.55
CA ASN A 261 18.27 -14.11 -8.75
C ASN A 261 17.74 -15.54 -8.55
N ASN A 262 17.41 -15.89 -7.30
CA ASN A 262 17.05 -17.24 -6.91
C ASN A 262 15.59 -17.26 -6.45
N ILE A 263 14.70 -17.58 -7.38
CA ILE A 263 13.25 -17.71 -7.13
C ILE A 263 12.82 -19.13 -7.43
N TYR A 264 11.98 -19.69 -6.58
CA TYR A 264 11.49 -21.06 -6.69
C TYR A 264 9.98 -21.11 -6.57
N ILE A 265 9.36 -21.99 -7.36
CA ILE A 265 7.96 -22.43 -7.19
C ILE A 265 7.98 -23.93 -6.92
N ASN A 266 7.45 -24.35 -5.77
CA ASN A 266 7.41 -25.76 -5.35
C ASN A 266 8.77 -26.45 -5.56
N GLU A 267 9.83 -25.86 -5.00
CA GLU A 267 11.23 -26.31 -5.11
C GLU A 267 11.89 -26.21 -6.50
N ASN A 268 11.14 -25.84 -7.54
CA ASN A 268 11.69 -25.67 -8.89
C ASN A 268 12.19 -24.25 -9.08
N LYS A 269 13.49 -24.12 -9.36
CA LYS A 269 14.11 -22.82 -9.67
C LYS A 269 13.54 -22.26 -10.97
N LEU A 270 13.14 -20.99 -10.95
CA LEU A 270 12.64 -20.30 -12.14
C LEU A 270 13.76 -19.58 -12.89
N GLU A 271 13.55 -19.43 -14.20
CA GLU A 271 14.41 -18.60 -15.04
C GLU A 271 13.84 -17.19 -15.16
N GLU A 272 14.70 -16.19 -14.93
CA GLU A 272 14.37 -14.78 -15.16
C GLU A 272 14.27 -14.49 -16.67
N VAL A 273 13.18 -13.86 -17.08
CA VAL A 273 12.97 -13.36 -18.43
C VAL A 273 13.49 -11.92 -18.50
N LYS A 274 14.49 -11.71 -19.34
CA LYS A 274 15.03 -10.38 -19.66
C LYS A 274 14.18 -9.66 -20.70
#